data_AF-A0A183JDT0-F1
#
_entry.id   AF-A0A183JDT0-F1
#
_cell.length_a   1.000
_cell.length_b   1.000
_cell.length_c   1.000
_cell.angle_alpha   90.00
_cell.angle_beta   90.00
_cell.angle_gamma   90.00
#
_symmetry.space_group_name_H-M   'P 1'
#
loop_
_entity.id
_entity.type
_entity.pdbx_description
1 polymer ?
#
loop_
_entity_poly.entity_id
_entity_poly.type
_entity_poly.pdbx_seq_one_letter_code
_entity_poly.pdbx_strand_id
1 'polypeptide(L)'
;MIRLLFYLHLIVNVYPNHTYIHNNSSYGVIDQNINHTTNDNDNDHDDDDDLLWLQWKSLHHKNYSTHKEYNEHRENWLYNLHSMKQHNLMYDKGLVLYTIGLNQFSDLNWSHITTIYLTNLSQYLNKHKQKSQMLLKQSLNETILKEIPDSWDWRKVGAVSKVKIQGKCGACWAFSAAGALEGQLKNRTGTFVELSPQQLIDCSHSFGNHGCLGGDMNNAFRYVEKDGIQSEESYPYLTKVYDYM
;
A
#
# COMPACT_ATOMS: atom_id res chain seq x y z
N MET A 1 10.66 -30.33 5.84
CA MET A 1 9.53 -29.93 4.97
C MET A 1 8.75 -28.84 5.70
N ILE A 2 9.22 -27.60 5.63
CA ILE A 2 8.76 -26.48 6.49
C ILE A 2 7.60 -25.78 5.77
N ARG A 3 6.46 -25.69 6.47
CA ARG A 3 5.15 -25.32 5.95
C ARG A 3 4.95 -23.81 6.02
N LEU A 4 4.40 -23.26 4.94
CA LEU A 4 4.09 -21.83 4.76
C LEU A 4 3.12 -21.34 5.85
N LEU A 5 3.61 -20.43 6.71
CA LEU A 5 2.79 -19.57 7.58
C LEU A 5 3.04 -18.09 7.21
N PHE A 6 2.83 -17.75 5.93
CA PHE A 6 2.81 -16.36 5.49
C PHE A 6 1.51 -16.11 4.73
N TYR A 7 0.43 -15.92 5.49
CA TYR A 7 -0.84 -15.44 4.98
C TYR A 7 -1.29 -14.24 5.80
N LEU A 8 -1.57 -13.14 5.08
CA LEU A 8 -2.10 -11.86 5.55
C LEU A 8 -1.22 -11.12 6.57
N HIS A 9 -0.32 -10.26 6.11
CA HIS A 9 0.03 -8.99 6.79
C HIS A 9 0.66 -7.95 5.84
N LEU A 10 0.67 -8.17 4.52
CA LEU A 10 1.33 -7.27 3.55
C LEU A 10 0.38 -6.35 2.76
N ILE A 11 -0.83 -6.13 3.25
CA ILE A 11 -1.65 -5.01 2.83
C ILE A 11 -2.04 -4.30 4.12
N VAL A 12 -1.72 -3.00 4.22
CA VAL A 12 -1.76 -2.14 5.43
C VAL A 12 -0.49 -2.21 6.30
N ASN A 13 0.63 -1.71 5.77
CA ASN A 13 1.60 -1.00 6.59
C ASN A 13 1.38 0.51 6.38
N VAL A 14 0.34 1.04 7.02
CA VAL A 14 0.33 2.44 7.44
C VAL A 14 1.18 2.47 8.71
N TYR A 15 2.34 3.11 8.65
CA TYR A 15 3.29 3.20 9.75
C TYR A 15 2.63 3.62 11.06
N PRO A 16 2.72 2.84 12.15
CA PRO A 16 2.62 3.38 13.50
C PRO A 16 4.02 3.74 14.00
N ASN A 17 4.10 4.86 14.73
CA ASN A 17 5.24 5.34 15.50
C ASN A 17 6.33 6.12 14.72
N HIS A 18 6.08 7.42 14.56
CA HIS A 18 7.12 8.40 14.83
C HIS A 18 6.67 9.28 16.00
N THR A 19 7.34 9.13 17.13
CA THR A 19 7.38 10.14 18.19
C THR A 19 8.03 11.39 17.62
N TYR A 20 7.24 12.42 17.34
CA TYR A 20 7.78 13.77 17.11
C TYR A 20 7.76 14.54 18.43
N ILE A 21 8.95 15.01 18.79
CA ILE A 21 9.24 15.86 19.94
C ILE A 21 8.56 17.21 19.70
N HIS A 22 7.77 17.66 20.68
CA HIS A 22 7.21 19.01 20.73
C HIS A 22 8.32 20.05 20.56
N ASN A 23 8.18 20.90 19.54
CA ASN A 23 8.69 22.26 19.61
C ASN A 23 7.52 23.21 19.33
N ASN A 24 7.16 23.95 20.37
CA ASN A 24 6.12 24.95 20.38
C ASN A 24 6.35 26.00 19.28
N SER A 25 5.35 26.19 18.42
CA SER A 25 5.02 27.52 17.93
C SER A 25 3.50 27.62 17.78
N SER A 26 2.91 28.25 18.80
CA SER A 26 1.61 28.90 18.89
C SER A 26 0.81 29.05 17.59
N TYR A 27 -0.33 28.37 17.50
CA TYR A 27 -1.53 28.94 16.89
C TYR A 27 -2.66 28.82 17.90
N GLY A 28 -3.14 29.99 18.31
CA GLY A 28 -4.01 30.20 19.45
C GLY A 28 -5.42 29.68 19.25
N VAL A 29 -5.96 29.20 20.36
CA VAL A 29 -7.38 29.10 20.66
C VAL A 29 -8.01 30.50 20.50
N ILE A 30 -9.08 30.62 19.73
CA ILE A 30 -10.02 31.74 19.89
C ILE A 30 -11.35 31.13 20.32
N ASP A 31 -11.69 31.47 21.57
CA ASP A 31 -12.92 31.19 22.27
C ASP A 31 -14.09 31.97 21.64
N GLN A 32 -15.28 31.39 21.74
CA GLN A 32 -16.53 31.94 21.23
C GLN A 32 -16.93 33.17 22.06
N ASN A 33 -17.30 34.27 21.38
CA ASN A 33 -18.37 35.24 21.72
C ASN A 33 -18.04 36.66 21.24
N ILE A 34 -18.26 36.98 19.95
CA ILE A 34 -18.53 38.37 19.52
C ILE A 34 -19.61 38.37 18.42
N ASN A 35 -20.50 39.34 18.55
CA ASN A 35 -21.75 39.59 17.85
C ASN A 35 -21.73 39.51 16.32
N HIS A 36 -22.90 39.12 15.81
CA HIS A 36 -23.40 39.30 14.45
C HIS A 36 -22.97 40.62 13.81
N THR A 37 -22.05 40.55 12.85
CA THR A 37 -22.00 41.42 11.66
C THR A 37 -21.38 40.62 10.52
N THR A 38 -22.15 40.47 9.45
CA THR A 38 -21.83 39.80 8.19
C THR A 38 -20.67 40.48 7.47
N ASN A 39 -19.62 39.72 7.14
CA ASN A 39 -18.82 39.75 5.90
C ASN A 39 -17.46 39.07 6.14
N ASP A 40 -17.42 37.74 6.14
CA ASP A 40 -16.16 37.01 5.97
C ASP A 40 -16.16 36.40 4.57
N ASN A 41 -15.13 36.76 3.80
CA ASN A 41 -14.93 36.35 2.42
C ASN A 41 -14.57 34.86 2.38
N ASP A 42 -15.38 34.04 1.72
CA ASP A 42 -15.09 32.62 1.38
C ASP A 42 -13.81 32.43 0.51
N ASN A 43 -13.08 33.50 0.18
CA ASN A 43 -11.93 33.47 -0.72
C ASN A 43 -10.60 33.04 -0.06
N ASP A 44 -10.48 33.08 1.27
CA ASP A 44 -9.20 32.79 1.95
C ASP A 44 -8.89 31.28 2.06
N HIS A 45 -9.89 30.41 1.98
CA HIS A 45 -9.70 28.95 1.99
C HIS A 45 -9.31 28.37 0.63
N ASP A 46 -9.76 29.00 -0.46
CA ASP A 46 -9.48 28.53 -1.82
C ASP A 46 -8.01 28.77 -2.22
N ASP A 47 -7.40 29.87 -1.76
CA ASP A 47 -6.02 30.22 -2.08
C ASP A 47 -4.99 29.27 -1.41
N ASP A 48 -5.26 28.76 -0.21
CA ASP A 48 -4.38 27.80 0.50
C ASP A 48 -4.43 26.41 -0.14
N ASP A 49 -5.63 25.94 -0.50
CA ASP A 49 -5.81 24.64 -1.15
C ASP A 49 -5.19 24.64 -2.57
N ASP A 50 -5.18 25.78 -3.27
CA ASP A 50 -4.50 25.93 -4.56
C ASP A 50 -2.97 25.83 -4.45
N LEU A 51 -2.37 26.51 -3.47
CA LEU A 51 -0.94 26.38 -3.21
C LEU A 51 -0.58 24.93 -2.85
N LEU A 52 -1.38 24.30 -1.99
CA LEU A 52 -1.18 22.91 -1.58
C LEU A 52 -1.31 21.93 -2.75
N TRP A 53 -2.25 22.15 -3.67
CA TRP A 53 -2.38 21.37 -4.91
C TRP A 53 -1.13 21.47 -5.79
N LEU A 54 -0.58 22.68 -5.97
CA LEU A 54 0.64 22.89 -6.75
C LEU A 54 1.84 22.17 -6.14
N GLN A 55 2.01 22.27 -4.82
CA GLN A 55 3.07 21.58 -4.08
C GLN A 55 2.93 20.05 -4.17
N TRP A 56 1.71 19.54 -3.97
CA TRP A 56 1.43 18.11 -4.04
C TRP A 56 1.70 17.54 -5.45
N LYS A 57 1.27 18.23 -6.51
CA LYS A 57 1.57 17.82 -7.88
C LYS A 57 3.06 17.77 -8.15
N SER A 58 3.80 18.79 -7.69
CA SER A 58 5.26 18.86 -7.83
C SER A 58 5.94 17.69 -7.13
N LEU A 59 5.57 17.42 -5.87
CA LEU A 59 6.10 16.33 -5.06
C LEU A 59 5.86 14.95 -5.69
N HIS A 60 4.70 14.75 -6.33
CA HIS A 60 4.32 13.47 -6.92
C HIS A 60 4.51 13.40 -8.44
N HIS A 61 5.20 14.38 -9.03
CA HIS A 61 5.47 14.48 -10.47
C HIS A 61 4.22 14.30 -11.34
N LYS A 62 3.12 14.95 -10.94
CA LYS A 62 1.84 14.85 -11.62
C LYS A 62 1.79 15.77 -12.82
N ASN A 63 1.48 15.20 -13.97
CA ASN A 63 1.25 15.91 -15.22
C ASN A 63 -0.04 15.40 -15.86
N TYR A 64 -0.86 16.33 -16.37
CA TYR A 64 -2.16 16.03 -16.96
C TYR A 64 -2.18 16.61 -18.37
N SER A 65 -2.50 15.78 -19.36
CA SER A 65 -2.36 16.11 -20.78
C SER A 65 -3.48 17.01 -21.29
N THR A 66 -4.63 17.00 -20.61
CA THR A 66 -5.79 17.78 -21.01
C THR A 66 -6.37 18.57 -19.84
N HIS A 67 -7.02 19.70 -20.14
CA HIS A 67 -7.72 20.48 -19.12
C HIS A 67 -8.84 19.68 -18.44
N LYS A 68 -9.51 18.80 -19.18
CA LYS A 68 -10.52 17.89 -18.62
C LYS A 68 -9.94 16.95 -17.57
N GLU A 69 -8.83 16.29 -17.90
CA GLU A 69 -8.12 15.40 -16.96
C GLU A 69 -7.63 16.19 -15.74
N TYR A 70 -7.03 17.37 -15.96
CA TYR A 70 -6.62 18.25 -14.87
C TYR A 70 -7.76 18.54 -13.88
N ASN A 71 -8.93 18.94 -14.40
CA ASN A 71 -10.07 19.30 -13.57
C ASN A 71 -10.60 18.08 -12.80
N GLU A 72 -10.74 16.93 -13.45
CA GLU A 72 -11.18 15.68 -12.82
C GLU A 72 -10.24 15.26 -11.68
N HIS A 73 -8.93 15.32 -11.91
CA HIS A 73 -7.93 14.98 -10.91
C HIS A 73 -7.89 15.99 -9.76
N ARG A 74 -8.07 17.29 -10.05
CA ARG A 74 -8.16 18.33 -9.01
C ARG A 74 -9.41 18.15 -8.15
N GLU A 75 -10.56 17.85 -8.74
CA GLU A 75 -11.81 17.57 -8.01
C GLU A 75 -11.66 16.36 -7.07
N ASN A 76 -11.10 15.26 -7.57
CA ASN A 76 -10.81 14.08 -6.74
C ASN A 76 -9.85 14.42 -5.59
N TRP A 77 -8.83 15.24 -5.87
CA TRP A 77 -7.86 15.67 -4.86
C TRP A 77 -8.48 16.53 -3.77
N LEU A 78 -9.30 17.52 -4.12
CA LEU A 78 -10.02 18.35 -3.15
C LEU A 78 -10.94 17.50 -2.27
N TYR A 79 -11.67 16.56 -2.88
CA TYR A 79 -12.51 15.61 -2.13
C TYR A 79 -11.70 14.79 -1.11
N ASN A 80 -10.55 14.25 -1.54
CA ASN A 80 -9.68 13.45 -0.69
C ASN A 80 -8.99 14.30 0.39
N LEU A 81 -8.61 15.54 0.10
CA LEU A 81 -8.07 16.50 1.06
C LEU A 81 -9.10 16.78 2.16
N HIS A 82 -10.34 17.08 1.80
CA HIS A 82 -11.41 17.34 2.76
C HIS A 82 -11.69 16.12 3.62
N SER A 83 -11.80 14.94 3.00
CA SER A 83 -11.99 13.67 3.70
C SER A 83 -10.85 13.38 4.69
N MET A 84 -9.61 13.70 4.32
CA MET A 84 -8.44 13.58 5.20
C MET A 84 -8.52 14.57 6.38
N LYS A 85 -8.81 15.85 6.13
CA LYS A 85 -8.96 16.89 7.18
C LYS A 85 -10.02 16.44 8.21
N GLN A 86 -11.18 15.94 7.75
CA GLN A 86 -12.24 15.41 8.63
C GLN A 86 -11.80 14.17 9.42
N HIS A 87 -11.16 13.20 8.76
CA HIS A 87 -10.69 11.97 9.41
C HIS A 87 -9.65 12.26 10.49
N ASN A 88 -8.71 13.16 10.23
CA ASN A 88 -7.67 13.51 11.20
C ASN A 88 -8.25 14.30 12.39
N LEU A 89 -9.29 15.11 12.20
CA LEU A 89 -10.03 15.70 13.32
C LEU A 89 -10.70 14.63 14.21
N MET A 90 -11.19 13.53 13.61
CA MET A 90 -11.73 12.40 14.36
C MET A 90 -10.62 11.66 15.12
N TYR A 91 -9.41 11.57 14.55
CA TYR A 91 -8.25 10.99 15.21
C TYR A 91 -7.84 11.81 16.43
N ASP A 92 -7.77 13.14 16.30
CA ASP A 92 -7.42 14.06 17.41
C ASP A 92 -8.43 13.98 18.57
N LYS A 93 -9.68 13.64 18.26
CA LYS A 93 -10.75 13.39 19.24
C LYS A 93 -10.74 11.97 19.83
N GLY A 94 -9.82 11.10 19.41
CA GLY A 94 -9.75 9.70 19.82
C GLY A 94 -10.90 8.82 19.29
N LEU A 95 -11.60 9.26 18.25
CA LEU A 95 -12.74 8.54 17.66
C LEU A 95 -12.31 7.49 16.61
N VAL A 96 -11.09 7.63 16.08
CA VAL A 96 -10.44 6.66 15.18
C VAL A 96 -8.99 6.44 15.60
N LEU A 97 -8.40 5.30 15.21
CA LEU A 97 -7.08 4.86 15.70
C LEU A 97 -5.93 5.15 14.73
N TYR A 98 -6.20 5.79 13.59
CA TYR A 98 -5.20 6.07 12.56
C TYR A 98 -5.46 7.43 11.92
N THR A 99 -4.42 8.01 11.31
CA THR A 99 -4.50 9.22 10.48
C THR A 99 -4.44 8.87 9.00
N ILE A 100 -4.95 9.76 8.16
CA ILE A 100 -4.80 9.70 6.69
C ILE A 100 -3.90 10.85 6.27
N GLY A 101 -3.08 10.62 5.24
CA GLY A 101 -2.24 11.65 4.63
C GLY A 101 -2.39 11.65 3.12
N LEU A 102 -2.16 12.81 2.50
CA LEU A 102 -2.05 12.90 1.05
C LEU A 102 -0.87 12.07 0.56
N ASN A 103 -1.05 11.37 -0.55
CA ASN A 103 -0.05 10.52 -1.18
C ASN A 103 -0.26 10.51 -2.71
N GLN A 104 0.51 9.72 -3.44
CA GLN A 104 0.47 9.68 -4.91
C GLN A 104 -0.88 9.25 -5.51
N PHE A 105 -1.80 8.71 -4.70
CA PHE A 105 -3.15 8.30 -5.12
C PHE A 105 -4.23 9.33 -4.78
N SER A 106 -3.86 10.45 -4.16
CA SER A 106 -4.84 11.43 -3.66
C SER A 106 -5.64 12.14 -4.75
N ASP A 107 -5.23 12.09 -6.01
CA ASP A 107 -6.00 12.62 -7.15
C ASP A 107 -6.88 11.56 -7.84
N LEU A 108 -7.01 10.37 -7.27
CA LEU A 108 -7.81 9.28 -7.82
C LEU A 108 -9.07 9.03 -6.99
N ASN A 109 -10.13 8.62 -7.67
CA ASN A 109 -11.30 8.02 -7.02
C ASN A 109 -11.10 6.50 -6.79
N TRP A 110 -11.94 5.92 -5.95
CA TRP A 110 -11.87 4.48 -5.61
C TRP A 110 -12.03 3.55 -6.84
N SER A 111 -12.82 3.95 -7.83
CA SER A 111 -13.01 3.17 -9.07
C SER A 111 -11.71 3.06 -9.87
N HIS A 112 -10.96 4.17 -9.99
CA HIS A 112 -9.65 4.19 -10.63
C HIS A 112 -8.62 3.36 -9.86
N ILE A 113 -8.59 3.47 -8.53
CA ILE A 113 -7.68 2.68 -7.69
C ILE A 113 -7.95 1.18 -7.89
N THR A 114 -9.21 0.77 -7.80
CA THR A 114 -9.57 -0.65 -7.89
C THR A 114 -9.34 -1.22 -9.28
N THR A 115 -9.60 -0.45 -10.34
CA THR A 115 -9.43 -0.88 -11.73
C THR A 115 -7.97 -0.98 -12.13
N ILE A 116 -7.12 -0.03 -11.70
CA ILE A 116 -5.73 0.06 -12.18
C ILE A 116 -4.77 -0.73 -11.29
N TYR A 117 -4.95 -0.67 -9.96
CA TYR A 117 -3.97 -1.20 -9.00
C TYR A 117 -4.41 -2.51 -8.34
N LEU A 118 -5.72 -2.78 -8.28
CA LEU A 118 -6.28 -3.93 -7.54
C LEU A 118 -7.07 -4.91 -8.45
N THR A 119 -6.69 -5.00 -9.73
CA THR A 119 -7.38 -5.88 -10.71
C THR A 119 -7.64 -7.26 -10.12
N ASN A 120 -8.88 -7.75 -10.27
CA ASN A 120 -9.34 -9.07 -9.80
C ASN A 120 -9.42 -9.29 -8.27
N LEU A 121 -9.36 -8.23 -7.45
CA LEU A 121 -9.58 -8.35 -6.00
C LEU A 121 -10.93 -8.99 -5.65
N SER A 122 -12.01 -8.61 -6.34
CA SER A 122 -13.35 -9.17 -6.09
C SER A 122 -13.41 -10.67 -6.39
N GLN A 123 -12.83 -11.11 -7.51
CA GLN A 123 -12.76 -12.51 -7.88
C GLN A 123 -11.90 -13.31 -6.91
N TYR A 124 -10.76 -12.75 -6.49
CA TYR A 124 -9.88 -13.36 -5.49
C TYR A 124 -10.59 -13.54 -4.15
N LEU A 125 -11.22 -12.50 -3.62
CA LEU A 125 -11.96 -12.55 -2.34
C LEU A 125 -13.11 -13.55 -2.39
N ASN A 126 -13.84 -13.62 -3.50
CA ASN A 126 -14.92 -14.59 -3.69
C ASN A 126 -14.41 -16.03 -3.74
N LYS A 127 -13.27 -16.30 -4.39
CA LYS A 127 -12.65 -17.63 -4.48
C LYS A 127 -12.13 -18.13 -3.12
N HIS A 128 -11.67 -17.21 -2.27
CA HIS A 128 -11.03 -17.55 -0.98
C HIS A 128 -11.92 -17.39 0.25
N LYS A 129 -13.16 -16.90 0.09
CA LYS A 129 -14.15 -16.70 1.17
C LYS A 129 -14.41 -17.96 2.03
N GLN A 130 -14.16 -19.16 1.48
CA GLN A 130 -14.39 -20.44 2.18
C GLN A 130 -13.10 -21.22 2.53
N LYS A 131 -11.93 -20.82 2.03
CA LYS A 131 -10.67 -21.60 2.17
C LYS A 131 -9.79 -21.19 3.34
N SER A 132 -10.04 -20.03 3.95
CA SER A 132 -9.25 -19.51 5.08
C SER A 132 -9.44 -20.28 6.40
N GLN A 133 -10.38 -21.22 6.47
CA GLN A 133 -10.60 -22.05 7.68
C GLN A 133 -9.66 -23.26 7.79
N MET A 134 -8.75 -23.50 6.86
CA MET A 134 -7.95 -24.73 6.85
C MET A 134 -6.47 -24.44 6.65
N LEU A 135 -5.74 -24.28 7.77
CA LEU A 135 -4.35 -24.73 8.00
C LEU A 135 -3.80 -24.38 9.41
N LEU A 136 -4.65 -24.01 10.37
CA LEU A 136 -4.23 -23.79 11.78
C LEU A 136 -4.67 -24.92 12.74
N LYS A 137 -4.99 -26.12 12.22
CA LYS A 137 -5.35 -27.29 13.06
C LYS A 137 -4.22 -28.28 13.27
N GLN A 138 -3.05 -28.07 12.67
CA GLN A 138 -1.92 -28.98 12.87
C GLN A 138 -1.00 -28.45 13.97
N SER A 139 -1.38 -28.80 15.20
CA SER A 139 -0.53 -28.90 16.40
C SER A 139 0.53 -27.80 16.57
N LEU A 140 0.11 -26.59 16.91
CA LEU A 140 0.97 -25.75 17.75
C LEU A 140 0.97 -26.41 19.13
N ASN A 141 2.07 -27.07 19.48
CA ASN A 141 2.29 -27.51 20.86
C ASN A 141 2.16 -26.28 21.77
N GLU A 142 1.42 -26.37 22.87
CA GLU A 142 1.22 -25.26 23.83
C GLU A 142 2.56 -24.65 24.31
N THR A 143 3.64 -25.43 24.28
CA THR A 143 5.01 -24.98 24.57
C THR A 143 5.54 -23.95 23.58
N ILE A 144 5.21 -24.06 22.29
CA ILE A 144 5.66 -23.11 21.25
C ILE A 144 4.98 -21.74 21.44
N LEU A 145 3.75 -21.73 21.96
CA LEU A 145 3.02 -20.47 22.21
C LEU A 145 3.65 -19.63 23.33
N LYS A 146 4.39 -20.23 24.27
CA LYS A 146 5.08 -19.51 25.35
C LYS A 146 6.38 -18.82 24.92
N GLU A 147 6.88 -19.13 23.71
CA GLU A 147 8.14 -18.59 23.19
C GLU A 147 7.93 -17.47 22.14
N ILE A 148 6.67 -17.10 21.86
CA ILE A 148 6.37 -16.03 20.90
C ILE A 148 6.55 -14.67 21.61
N PRO A 149 7.42 -13.79 21.10
CA PRO A 149 7.61 -12.47 21.71
C PRO A 149 6.38 -11.58 21.51
N ASP A 150 6.14 -10.66 22.46
CA ASP A 150 5.03 -9.68 22.40
C ASP A 150 5.12 -8.76 21.16
N SER A 151 6.32 -8.61 20.59
CA SER A 151 6.53 -7.89 19.33
C SER A 151 7.62 -8.54 18.49
N TRP A 152 7.42 -8.54 17.18
CA TRP A 152 8.39 -9.04 16.21
C TRP A 152 8.39 -8.18 14.96
N ASP A 153 9.58 -7.87 14.45
CA ASP A 153 9.75 -7.08 13.23
C ASP A 153 10.82 -7.69 12.34
N TRP A 154 10.39 -8.32 11.24
CA TRP A 154 11.27 -8.97 10.27
C TRP A 154 12.26 -8.01 9.61
N ARG A 155 11.99 -6.69 9.61
CA ARG A 155 12.93 -5.68 9.09
C ARG A 155 14.19 -5.62 9.94
N LYS A 156 14.07 -5.78 11.27
CA LYS A 156 15.20 -5.72 12.21
C LYS A 156 16.20 -6.86 12.04
N VAL A 157 15.78 -7.95 11.42
CA VAL A 157 16.63 -9.12 11.12
C VAL A 157 17.05 -9.19 9.63
N GLY A 158 16.77 -8.13 8.86
CA GLY A 158 17.17 -8.02 7.46
C GLY A 158 16.50 -9.04 6.55
N ALA A 159 15.25 -9.43 6.86
CA ALA A 159 14.46 -10.39 6.08
C ALA A 159 13.38 -9.73 5.21
N VAL A 160 13.47 -8.41 5.02
CA VAL A 160 12.49 -7.61 4.25
C VAL A 160 13.25 -6.67 3.33
N SER A 161 12.89 -6.66 2.04
CA SER A 161 13.42 -5.73 1.04
C SER A 161 12.95 -4.30 1.28
N LYS A 162 13.50 -3.34 0.53
CA LYS A 162 12.89 -2.00 0.44
C LYS A 162 11.49 -2.11 -0.14
N VAL A 163 10.62 -1.16 0.20
CA VAL A 163 9.28 -1.09 -0.39
C VAL A 163 9.40 -0.89 -1.90
N LYS A 164 8.74 -1.76 -2.67
CA LYS A 164 8.72 -1.73 -4.15
C LYS A 164 7.43 -1.08 -4.68
N ILE A 165 7.44 -0.63 -5.94
CA ILE A 165 6.29 0.03 -6.59
C ILE A 165 5.80 -0.82 -7.76
N GLN A 166 4.55 -1.32 -7.67
CA GLN A 166 3.94 -2.12 -8.75
C GLN A 166 3.48 -1.29 -9.96
N GLY A 167 3.38 0.04 -9.83
CA GLY A 167 2.89 0.91 -10.91
C GLY A 167 1.47 0.56 -11.39
N LYS A 168 1.18 0.85 -12.67
CA LYS A 168 -0.12 0.60 -13.32
C LYS A 168 -0.25 -0.85 -13.81
N CYS A 169 0.07 -1.81 -12.95
CA CYS A 169 0.01 -3.24 -13.21
C CYS A 169 -0.57 -3.93 -11.97
N GLY A 170 -1.55 -4.81 -12.15
CA GLY A 170 -2.16 -5.61 -11.08
C GLY A 170 -1.26 -6.72 -10.53
N ALA A 171 -0.01 -6.40 -10.24
CA ALA A 171 1.05 -7.33 -9.86
C ALA A 171 1.21 -7.52 -8.34
N CYS A 172 0.30 -6.99 -7.50
CA CYS A 172 0.40 -7.10 -6.04
C CYS A 172 0.64 -8.54 -5.55
N TRP A 173 0.03 -9.52 -6.21
CA TRP A 173 0.23 -10.96 -5.95
C TRP A 173 1.67 -11.41 -6.18
N ALA A 174 2.35 -10.90 -7.21
CA ALA A 174 3.73 -11.25 -7.54
C ALA A 174 4.70 -10.65 -6.51
N PHE A 175 4.51 -9.36 -6.18
CA PHE A 175 5.28 -8.71 -5.11
C PHE A 175 5.08 -9.38 -3.74
N SER A 176 3.84 -9.76 -3.43
CA SER A 176 3.53 -10.50 -2.19
C SER A 176 4.21 -11.86 -2.15
N ALA A 177 4.23 -12.60 -3.26
CA ALA A 177 4.90 -13.90 -3.33
C ALA A 177 6.43 -13.76 -3.24
N ALA A 178 7.02 -12.84 -4.00
CA ALA A 178 8.45 -12.56 -3.98
C ALA A 178 8.92 -12.16 -2.58
N GLY A 179 8.25 -11.20 -1.92
CA GLY A 179 8.61 -10.76 -0.57
C GLY A 179 8.54 -11.87 0.50
N ALA A 180 7.54 -12.76 0.41
CA ALA A 180 7.47 -13.93 1.29
C ALA A 180 8.64 -14.90 1.06
N LEU A 181 9.01 -15.14 -0.21
CA LEU A 181 10.14 -15.99 -0.58
C LEU A 181 11.49 -15.36 -0.19
N GLU A 182 11.66 -14.06 -0.33
CA GLU A 182 12.85 -13.30 0.12
C GLU A 182 13.09 -13.52 1.62
N GLY A 183 12.04 -13.36 2.45
CA GLY A 183 12.12 -13.60 3.89
C GLY A 183 12.46 -15.05 4.24
N GLN A 184 11.86 -16.02 3.53
CA GLN A 184 12.18 -17.44 3.73
C GLN A 184 13.60 -17.80 3.28
N LEU A 185 14.07 -17.22 2.18
CA LEU A 185 15.42 -17.42 1.69
C LEU A 185 16.45 -16.92 2.71
N LYS A 186 16.24 -15.71 3.25
CA LYS A 186 17.06 -15.15 4.32
C LYS A 186 17.04 -16.03 5.57
N ASN A 187 15.87 -16.46 6.01
CA ASN A 187 15.73 -17.30 7.20
C ASN A 187 16.44 -18.66 7.04
N ARG A 188 16.41 -19.25 5.84
CA ARG A 188 16.98 -20.57 5.58
C ARG A 188 18.47 -20.55 5.30
N THR A 189 18.96 -19.55 4.57
CA THR A 189 20.34 -19.52 4.07
C THR A 189 21.22 -18.50 4.80
N GLY A 190 20.63 -17.57 5.53
CA GLY A 190 21.33 -16.41 6.09
C GLY A 190 21.60 -15.30 5.07
N THR A 191 21.40 -15.55 3.78
CA THR A 191 21.65 -14.59 2.69
C THR A 191 20.37 -13.93 2.23
N PHE A 192 20.37 -12.61 2.16
CA PHE A 192 19.26 -11.83 1.61
C PHE A 192 19.50 -11.60 0.12
N VAL A 193 18.51 -11.94 -0.71
CA VAL A 193 18.51 -11.68 -2.15
C VAL A 193 17.13 -11.19 -2.52
N GLU A 194 17.03 -10.04 -3.18
CA GLU A 194 15.77 -9.57 -3.74
C GLU A 194 15.37 -10.44 -4.92
N LEU A 195 14.12 -10.86 -4.98
CA LEU A 195 13.61 -11.80 -5.97
C LEU A 195 12.72 -11.09 -6.99
N SER A 196 12.74 -11.58 -8.23
CA SER A 196 12.06 -10.96 -9.38
C SER A 196 10.55 -11.20 -9.37
N PRO A 197 9.72 -10.17 -9.12
CA PRO A 197 8.28 -10.27 -9.36
C PRO A 197 7.98 -10.29 -10.86
N GLN A 198 8.87 -9.77 -11.72
CA GLN A 198 8.70 -9.77 -13.18
C GLN A 198 8.66 -11.19 -13.74
N GLN A 199 9.57 -12.06 -13.31
CA GLN A 199 9.55 -13.46 -13.73
C GLN A 199 8.23 -14.14 -13.33
N LEU A 200 7.69 -13.84 -12.14
CA LEU A 200 6.39 -14.37 -11.74
C LEU A 200 5.29 -13.89 -12.70
N ILE A 201 5.28 -12.60 -13.01
CA ILE A 201 4.31 -11.98 -13.94
C ILE A 201 4.37 -12.64 -15.32
N ASP A 202 5.56 -12.88 -15.85
CA ASP A 202 5.75 -13.34 -17.23
C ASP A 202 5.66 -14.86 -17.39
N CYS A 203 6.03 -15.64 -16.36
CA CYS A 203 6.26 -17.08 -16.52
C CYS A 203 5.23 -17.97 -15.81
N SER A 204 4.47 -17.46 -14.83
CA SER A 204 3.55 -18.29 -14.03
C SER A 204 2.14 -18.47 -14.63
N HIS A 205 1.95 -18.13 -15.91
CA HIS A 205 0.66 -18.22 -16.60
C HIS A 205 0.06 -19.64 -16.60
N SER A 206 0.89 -20.66 -16.85
CA SER A 206 0.47 -22.07 -16.86
C SER A 206 0.02 -22.57 -15.48
N PHE A 207 0.32 -21.82 -14.41
CA PHE A 207 -0.13 -22.08 -13.04
C PHE A 207 -1.41 -21.33 -12.68
N GLY A 208 -1.98 -20.55 -13.61
CA GLY A 208 -3.26 -19.85 -13.45
C GLY A 208 -3.14 -18.38 -13.05
N ASN A 209 -1.96 -17.77 -13.22
CA ASN A 209 -1.78 -16.32 -13.09
C ASN A 209 -1.95 -15.62 -14.44
N HIS A 210 -2.27 -14.33 -14.41
CA HIS A 210 -2.61 -13.55 -15.60
C HIS A 210 -1.77 -12.26 -15.69
N GLY A 211 -0.53 -12.32 -15.20
CA GLY A 211 0.40 -11.19 -15.23
C GLY A 211 -0.18 -9.94 -14.56
N CYS A 212 -0.20 -8.82 -15.30
CA CYS A 212 -0.77 -7.55 -14.83
C CYS A 212 -2.30 -7.55 -14.70
N LEU A 213 -3.00 -8.57 -15.20
CA LEU A 213 -4.44 -8.73 -14.98
C LEU A 213 -4.73 -9.40 -13.64
N GLY A 214 -3.72 -9.73 -12.84
CA GLY A 214 -3.86 -10.33 -11.51
C GLY A 214 -3.46 -11.81 -11.44
N GLY A 215 -3.43 -12.33 -10.23
CA GLY A 215 -2.93 -13.66 -9.92
C GLY A 215 -3.06 -14.02 -8.45
N ASP A 216 -2.49 -15.16 -8.08
CA ASP A 216 -2.56 -15.75 -6.74
C ASP A 216 -1.16 -16.15 -6.27
N MET A 217 -0.83 -15.80 -5.02
CA MET A 217 0.46 -16.13 -4.43
C MET A 217 0.72 -17.65 -4.38
N ASN A 218 -0.30 -18.49 -4.17
CA ASN A 218 -0.12 -19.94 -4.19
C ASN A 218 0.26 -20.46 -5.57
N ASN A 219 -0.31 -19.89 -6.64
CA ASN A 219 0.06 -20.25 -7.99
C ASN A 219 1.51 -19.85 -8.27
N ALA A 220 1.92 -18.68 -7.78
CA ALA A 220 3.32 -18.24 -7.84
C ALA A 220 4.25 -19.19 -7.06
N PHE A 221 3.89 -19.60 -5.84
CA PHE A 221 4.69 -20.55 -5.06
C PHE A 221 4.82 -21.91 -5.75
N ARG A 222 3.74 -22.43 -6.36
CA ARG A 222 3.78 -23.67 -7.15
C ARG A 222 4.67 -23.56 -8.38
N TYR A 223 4.69 -22.39 -9.03
CA TYR A 223 5.62 -22.11 -10.12
C TYR A 223 7.07 -22.15 -9.61
N VAL A 224 7.38 -21.43 -8.53
CA VAL A 224 8.75 -21.38 -7.97
C VAL A 224 9.21 -22.74 -7.47
N GLU A 225 8.33 -23.56 -6.90
CA GLU A 225 8.65 -24.94 -6.49
C GLU A 225 9.14 -25.80 -7.67
N LYS A 226 8.60 -25.58 -8.87
CA LYS A 226 8.95 -26.34 -10.07
C LYS A 226 10.14 -25.75 -10.81
N ASP A 227 10.13 -24.44 -11.05
CA ASP A 227 10.99 -23.77 -12.02
C ASP A 227 12.01 -22.81 -11.36
N GLY A 228 11.89 -22.56 -10.05
CA GLY A 228 12.70 -21.59 -9.33
C GLY A 228 12.30 -20.13 -9.60
N ILE A 229 13.09 -19.21 -9.06
CA ILE A 229 12.92 -17.76 -9.24
C ILE A 229 14.30 -17.07 -9.25
N GLN A 230 14.49 -16.15 -10.17
CA GLN A 230 15.69 -15.35 -10.35
C GLN A 230 15.69 -14.15 -9.39
N SER A 231 16.87 -13.57 -9.20
CA SER A 231 16.99 -12.30 -8.49
C SER A 231 16.37 -11.15 -9.28
N GLU A 232 15.97 -10.11 -8.56
CA GLU A 232 15.56 -8.83 -9.14
C GLU A 232 16.64 -8.27 -10.07
N GLU A 233 17.92 -8.43 -9.72
CA GLU A 233 19.04 -7.99 -10.55
C GLU A 233 19.13 -8.72 -11.90
N SER A 234 18.88 -10.04 -11.91
CA SER A 234 18.96 -10.84 -13.13
C SER A 234 17.72 -10.73 -14.02
N TYR A 235 16.56 -10.47 -13.41
CA TYR A 235 15.30 -10.25 -14.12
C TYR A 235 14.55 -9.05 -13.50
N PRO A 236 14.93 -7.81 -13.87
CA PRO A 236 14.38 -6.61 -13.27
C PRO A 236 12.89 -6.40 -13.54
N TYR A 237 12.20 -5.79 -12.58
CA TYR A 237 10.84 -5.33 -12.74
C TYR A 237 10.74 -4.26 -13.82
N LEU A 238 10.00 -4.59 -14.87
CA LEU A 238 9.68 -3.66 -15.93
C LEU A 238 8.44 -2.90 -15.45
N THR A 239 8.66 -1.77 -14.78
CA THR A 239 7.62 -0.76 -14.70
C THR A 239 7.27 -0.39 -16.13
N LYS A 240 6.18 -0.93 -16.69
CA LYS A 240 5.57 -0.39 -17.90
C LYS A 240 5.06 1.01 -17.54
N VAL A 241 5.98 1.98 -17.53
CA VAL A 241 5.63 3.35 -17.82
C VAL A 241 5.18 3.28 -19.27
N TYR A 242 3.87 3.23 -19.50
CA TYR A 242 3.36 3.65 -20.79
C TYR A 242 3.72 5.13 -20.90
N ASP A 243 4.90 5.41 -21.43
CA ASP A 243 5.21 6.70 -22.03
C ASP A 243 4.22 6.83 -23.19
N TYR A 244 3.11 7.53 -22.92
CA TYR A 244 2.34 8.11 -24.00
C TYR A 244 3.16 9.32 -24.48
N MET A 245 4.00 9.07 -25.48
CA MET A 245 4.42 10.11 -26.42
C MET A 245 3.21 10.62 -27.20
#